data_AF-A0A6B3C893-F1
#
_entry.id   AF-A0A6B3C893-F1
#
_cell.length_a   1.000
_cell.length_b   1.000
_cell.length_c   1.000
_cell.angle_alpha   90.00
_cell.angle_beta   90.00
_cell.angle_gamma   90.00
#
_symmetry.space_group_name_H-M   'P 1'
#
loop_
_entity.id
_entity.type
_entity.pdbx_description
1 polymer ?
#
loop_
_entity_poly.entity_id
_entity_poly.type
_entity_poly.pdbx_seq_one_letter_code
_entity_poly.pdbx_strand_id
1 'polypeptide(L)'
;YQKGKDKQWDGAKRIAWDLEVDPYDPLGTPDEALTLYGTRHWAKMTDRDKGELRRHYSAWNFSQFLHGEQGAMVCAARIVESVPDLDAKFYSATQTMDEARHAEVFGRFLHEKVGMLYPINDSLQGLLGDTLRDSRWDMPYLGMQVLIEGLALAAFGMIRDTTDKPLPKQILA
;
A
#
# COMPACT_ATOMS: atom_id res chain seq x y z
N TYR A 1 -21.65 -7.13 -4.61
CA TYR A 1 -21.52 -6.39 -5.89
C TYR A 1 -22.08 -4.96 -5.85
N GLN A 2 -23.38 -4.73 -5.61
CA GLN A 2 -23.97 -3.38 -5.65
C GLN A 2 -23.22 -2.35 -4.77
N LYS A 3 -22.88 -2.72 -3.53
CA LYS A 3 -22.05 -1.90 -2.63
C LYS A 3 -20.71 -1.45 -3.24
N GLY A 4 -20.05 -2.31 -4.03
CA GLY A 4 -18.79 -1.97 -4.69
C GLY A 4 -18.98 -0.95 -5.81
N LYS A 5 -20.08 -1.05 -6.57
CA LYS A 5 -20.45 -0.04 -7.57
C LYS A 5 -20.81 1.30 -6.93
N ASP A 6 -21.55 1.28 -5.83
CA ASP A 6 -22.00 2.50 -5.15
C ASP A 6 -20.85 3.26 -4.48
N LYS A 7 -19.76 2.54 -4.13
CA LYS A 7 -18.59 3.10 -3.45
C LYS A 7 -17.43 3.44 -4.38
N GLN A 8 -17.65 3.46 -5.69
CA GLN A 8 -16.64 3.90 -6.65
C GLN A 8 -16.22 5.35 -6.36
N TRP A 9 -14.92 5.61 -6.48
CA TRP A 9 -14.30 6.89 -6.13
C TRP A 9 -13.13 7.21 -7.07
N ASP A 10 -12.81 8.50 -7.15
CA ASP A 10 -11.75 9.03 -8.00
C ASP A 10 -10.69 9.65 -7.09
N GLY A 11 -9.49 9.06 -7.06
CA GLY A 11 -8.41 9.50 -6.18
C GLY A 11 -7.88 10.88 -6.52
N ALA A 12 -8.00 11.33 -7.77
CA ALA A 12 -7.63 12.68 -8.15
C ALA A 12 -8.60 13.74 -7.60
N LYS A 13 -9.87 13.38 -7.35
CA LYS A 13 -10.89 14.29 -6.82
C LYS A 13 -11.06 14.20 -5.31
N ARG A 14 -10.85 13.02 -4.73
CA ARG A 14 -11.12 12.75 -3.31
C ARG A 14 -9.97 13.10 -2.39
N ILE A 15 -8.74 13.10 -2.90
CA ILE A 15 -7.51 13.37 -2.15
C ILE A 15 -7.02 14.78 -2.49
N ALA A 16 -6.68 15.56 -1.46
CA ALA A 16 -6.14 16.92 -1.60
C ALA A 16 -4.66 16.92 -2.03
N TRP A 17 -4.39 16.58 -3.29
CA TRP A 17 -3.04 16.46 -3.86
C TRP A 17 -2.25 17.78 -3.92
N ASP A 18 -2.91 18.92 -3.74
CA ASP A 18 -2.30 20.24 -3.65
C ASP A 18 -1.56 20.47 -2.32
N LEU A 19 -1.83 19.67 -1.29
CA LEU A 19 -1.11 19.73 -0.01
C LEU A 19 0.39 19.49 -0.21
N GLU A 20 1.21 20.42 0.29
CA GLU A 20 2.65 20.26 0.31
C GLU A 20 3.07 19.16 1.28
N VAL A 21 4.10 18.41 0.88
CA VAL A 21 4.71 17.36 1.69
C VAL A 21 6.20 17.60 1.68
N ASP A 22 6.81 17.72 2.86
CA ASP A 22 8.26 17.68 3.00
C ASP A 22 8.73 16.23 2.73
N PRO A 23 9.53 15.97 1.68
CA PRO A 23 10.02 14.62 1.41
C PRO A 23 10.85 14.03 2.56
N TYR A 24 11.39 14.87 3.46
CA TYR A 24 12.19 14.47 4.64
C TYR A 24 11.38 14.31 5.93
N ASP A 25 10.11 14.72 5.91
CA ASP A 25 9.13 14.40 6.93
C ASP A 25 7.75 14.11 6.29
N PRO A 26 7.66 13.10 5.41
CA PRO A 26 6.48 12.94 4.56
C PRO A 26 5.28 12.42 5.34
N LEU A 27 5.52 11.78 6.49
CA LEU A 27 4.50 11.17 7.35
C LEU A 27 4.33 11.89 8.68
N GLY A 28 5.30 12.70 9.15
CA GLY A 28 5.22 13.26 10.50
C GLY A 28 5.19 12.21 11.59
N THR A 29 5.77 11.05 11.30
CA THR A 29 5.81 9.93 12.24
C THR A 29 6.76 10.30 13.40
N PRO A 30 6.34 10.11 14.66
CA PRO A 30 7.20 10.36 15.81
C PRO A 30 8.45 9.49 15.76
N ASP A 31 9.56 10.01 16.29
CA ASP A 31 10.85 9.33 16.22
C ASP A 31 10.83 7.96 16.91
N GLU A 32 10.03 7.84 17.98
CA GLU A 32 9.83 6.61 18.74
C GLU A 32 9.29 5.45 17.89
N ALA A 33 8.61 5.74 16.77
CA ALA A 33 8.11 4.72 15.87
C ALA A 33 9.17 4.22 14.87
N LEU A 34 10.32 4.88 14.77
CA LEU A 34 11.42 4.45 13.92
C LEU A 34 12.29 3.42 14.65
N THR A 35 12.55 2.29 13.99
CA THR A 35 13.28 1.15 14.59
C THR A 35 14.66 1.49 15.15
N LEU A 36 15.32 2.52 14.62
CA LEU A 36 16.64 2.95 15.07
C LEU A 36 16.61 3.83 16.32
N TYR A 37 15.45 4.37 16.69
CA TYR A 37 15.31 5.27 17.83
C TYR A 37 15.82 4.66 19.13
N GLY A 38 16.44 5.49 19.98
CA GLY A 38 17.02 5.06 21.25
C GLY A 38 18.31 4.25 21.14
N THR A 39 18.74 3.86 19.93
CA THR A 39 20.01 3.14 19.75
C THR A 39 21.22 4.08 19.78
N ARG A 40 22.42 3.53 20.02
CA ARG A 40 23.69 4.29 19.91
C ARG A 40 23.94 4.90 18.52
N HIS A 41 23.31 4.36 17.47
CA HIS A 41 23.48 4.84 16.11
C HIS A 41 22.59 6.07 15.88
N TRP A 42 21.37 6.05 16.41
CA TRP A 42 20.48 7.21 16.42
C TRP A 42 21.09 8.40 17.14
N ALA A 43 21.73 8.19 18.29
CA ALA A 43 22.42 9.25 19.04
C ALA A 43 23.55 9.94 18.25
N LYS A 44 24.04 9.34 17.15
CA LYS A 44 25.07 9.91 16.27
C LYS A 44 24.49 10.59 15.03
N MET A 45 23.18 10.46 14.77
CA MET A 45 22.54 11.02 13.58
C MET A 45 22.31 12.52 13.74
N THR A 46 22.69 13.28 12.71
CA THR A 46 22.28 14.68 12.55
C THR A 46 20.80 14.77 12.16
N ASP A 47 20.20 15.95 12.23
CA ASP A 47 18.80 16.12 11.80
C ASP A 47 18.61 15.85 10.30
N ARG A 48 19.65 16.10 9.51
CA ARG A 48 19.68 15.70 8.10
C ARG A 48 19.64 14.18 7.94
N ASP A 49 20.45 13.45 8.72
CA ASP A 49 20.47 11.98 8.67
C ASP A 49 19.11 11.40 9.08
N LYS A 50 18.47 11.99 10.10
CA LYS A 50 17.11 11.60 10.52
C LYS A 50 16.08 11.90 9.43
N GLY A 51 16.18 13.03 8.75
CA GLY A 51 15.31 13.37 7.61
C GLY A 51 15.45 12.38 6.46
N GLU A 52 16.68 12.04 6.06
CA GLU A 52 16.93 11.02 5.04
C GLU A 52 16.39 9.65 5.49
N LEU A 53 16.58 9.26 6.75
CA LEU A 53 16.02 8.03 7.30
C LEU A 53 14.49 8.01 7.21
N ARG A 54 13.80 9.10 7.57
CA ARG A 54 12.34 9.21 7.45
C ARG A 54 11.88 9.14 6.00
N ARG A 55 12.58 9.80 5.07
CA ARG A 55 12.30 9.72 3.64
C ARG A 55 12.39 8.28 3.14
N HIS A 56 13.49 7.60 3.44
CA HIS A 56 13.72 6.21 3.04
C HIS A 56 12.71 5.25 3.67
N TYR A 57 12.42 5.41 4.97
CA TYR A 57 11.41 4.62 5.68
C TYR A 57 10.03 4.75 5.02
N SER A 58 9.63 5.98 4.71
CA SER A 58 8.32 6.26 4.11
C SER A 58 8.24 5.76 2.67
N ALA A 59 9.28 6.02 1.87
CA ALA A 59 9.40 5.53 0.50
C ALA A 59 9.35 4.00 0.46
N TRP A 60 10.06 3.32 1.36
CA TRP A 60 10.07 1.87 1.42
C TRP A 60 8.69 1.30 1.72
N ASN A 61 8.03 1.78 2.78
CA ASN A 61 6.69 1.30 3.16
C ASN A 61 5.66 1.51 2.04
N PHE A 62 5.58 2.73 1.49
CA PHE A 62 4.64 3.03 0.40
C PHE A 62 4.96 2.28 -0.89
N SER A 63 6.23 1.96 -1.16
CA SER A 63 6.58 1.10 -2.29
C SER A 63 6.08 -0.33 -2.08
N GLN A 64 6.16 -0.86 -0.85
CA GLN A 64 5.61 -2.19 -0.55
C GLN A 64 4.08 -2.20 -0.66
N PHE A 65 3.41 -1.12 -0.27
CA PHE A 65 1.97 -0.96 -0.49
C PHE A 65 1.63 -0.95 -1.97
N LEU A 66 2.29 -0.11 -2.78
CA LEU A 66 2.11 -0.09 -4.23
C LEU A 66 2.25 -1.48 -4.85
N HIS A 67 3.28 -2.24 -4.48
CA HIS A 67 3.50 -3.60 -4.99
C HIS A 67 2.44 -4.59 -4.48
N GLY A 68 1.98 -4.43 -3.24
CA GLY A 68 0.86 -5.18 -2.69
C GLY A 68 -0.41 -4.97 -3.52
N GLU A 69 -0.76 -3.72 -3.79
CA GLU A 69 -1.94 -3.36 -4.61
C GLU A 69 -1.84 -3.88 -6.04
N GLN A 70 -0.64 -3.83 -6.64
CA GLN A 70 -0.40 -4.43 -7.95
C GLN A 70 -0.63 -5.95 -7.93
N GLY A 71 -0.14 -6.63 -6.89
CA GLY A 71 -0.39 -8.05 -6.69
C GLY A 71 -1.89 -8.35 -6.49
N ALA A 72 -2.56 -7.54 -5.68
CA ALA A 72 -3.99 -7.61 -5.40
C ALA A 72 -4.82 -7.52 -6.67
N MET A 73 -4.54 -6.50 -7.48
CA MET A 73 -5.18 -6.27 -8.76
C MET A 73 -5.08 -7.50 -9.67
N VAL A 74 -3.88 -8.11 -9.76
CA VAL A 74 -3.65 -9.32 -10.57
C VAL A 74 -4.37 -10.54 -9.98
N CYS A 75 -4.35 -10.73 -8.67
CA CYS A 75 -5.10 -11.79 -7.99
C CYS A 75 -6.60 -11.66 -8.27
N ALA A 76 -7.17 -10.47 -8.10
CA ALA A 76 -8.58 -10.20 -8.39
C ALA A 76 -8.93 -10.52 -9.85
N ALA A 77 -8.09 -10.09 -10.80
CA ALA A 77 -8.31 -10.35 -12.22
C ALA A 77 -8.27 -11.86 -12.54
N ARG A 78 -7.35 -12.61 -11.91
CA ARG A 78 -7.29 -14.07 -12.02
C ARG A 78 -8.54 -14.74 -11.47
N ILE A 79 -9.10 -14.24 -10.37
CA ILE A 79 -10.38 -14.75 -9.84
C ILE A 79 -11.50 -14.54 -10.86
N VAL A 80 -11.62 -13.33 -11.43
CA VAL A 80 -12.62 -13.03 -12.47
C VAL A 80 -12.52 -14.02 -13.64
N GLU A 81 -11.30 -14.33 -14.06
CA GLU A 81 -11.06 -15.23 -15.18
C GLU A 81 -11.40 -16.69 -14.83
N SER A 82 -10.92 -17.19 -13.69
CA SER A 82 -10.88 -18.63 -13.39
C SER A 82 -12.02 -19.18 -12.53
N VAL A 83 -12.66 -18.35 -11.68
CA VAL A 83 -13.72 -18.84 -10.78
C VAL A 83 -14.95 -19.29 -11.57
N PRO A 84 -15.61 -20.40 -11.21
CA PRO A 84 -16.83 -20.84 -11.91
C PRO A 84 -18.08 -20.03 -11.52
N ASP A 85 -18.12 -19.48 -10.30
CA ASP A 85 -19.25 -18.75 -9.76
C ASP A 85 -19.36 -17.32 -10.34
N LEU A 86 -20.55 -16.92 -10.79
CA LEU A 86 -20.74 -15.62 -11.45
C LEU A 86 -20.72 -14.45 -10.46
N ASP A 87 -21.25 -14.64 -9.24
CA ASP A 87 -21.29 -13.59 -8.23
C ASP A 87 -19.88 -13.26 -7.74
N ALA A 88 -19.03 -14.28 -7.58
CA ALA A 88 -17.60 -14.16 -7.37
C ALA A 88 -16.93 -13.31 -8.47
N LYS A 89 -17.22 -13.56 -9.75
CA LYS A 89 -16.67 -12.74 -10.85
C LYS A 89 -17.10 -11.28 -10.74
N PHE A 90 -18.37 -11.01 -10.44
CA PHE A 90 -18.86 -9.64 -10.27
C PHE A 90 -18.16 -8.93 -9.10
N TYR A 91 -17.98 -9.62 -7.97
CA TYR A 91 -17.27 -9.08 -6.83
C TYR A 91 -15.79 -8.81 -7.14
N SER A 92 -15.08 -9.78 -7.72
CA SER A 92 -13.66 -9.63 -8.02
C SER A 92 -13.39 -8.61 -9.12
N ALA A 93 -14.32 -8.40 -10.05
CA ALA A 93 -14.19 -7.34 -11.05
C ALA A 93 -14.19 -5.95 -10.42
N THR A 94 -15.02 -5.73 -9.38
CA THR A 94 -14.93 -4.49 -8.59
C THR A 94 -13.61 -4.39 -7.84
N GLN A 95 -13.12 -5.49 -7.25
CA GLN A 95 -11.83 -5.51 -6.57
C GLN A 95 -10.67 -5.15 -7.50
N THR A 96 -10.60 -5.71 -8.71
CA THR A 96 -9.56 -5.34 -9.69
C THR A 96 -9.51 -3.83 -9.93
N MET A 97 -10.66 -3.18 -10.04
CA MET A 97 -10.74 -1.73 -10.20
C MET A 97 -10.36 -0.97 -8.93
N ASP A 98 -10.72 -1.48 -7.75
CA ASP A 98 -10.40 -0.86 -6.46
C ASP A 98 -8.87 -0.84 -6.24
N GLU A 99 -8.20 -1.98 -6.42
CA GLU A 99 -6.75 -2.09 -6.22
C GLU A 99 -5.93 -1.36 -7.28
N ALA A 100 -6.45 -1.24 -8.51
CA ALA A 100 -5.85 -0.39 -9.54
C ALA A 100 -5.78 1.08 -9.09
N ARG A 101 -6.81 1.57 -8.39
CA ARG A 101 -6.87 2.94 -7.89
C ARG A 101 -5.99 3.14 -6.67
N HIS A 102 -5.89 2.16 -5.78
CA HIS A 102 -4.93 2.21 -4.68
C HIS A 102 -3.49 2.24 -5.21
N ALA A 103 -3.16 1.40 -6.20
CA ALA A 103 -1.86 1.43 -6.86
C ALA A 103 -1.57 2.79 -7.51
N GLU A 104 -2.54 3.40 -8.19
CA GLU A 104 -2.40 4.75 -8.74
C GLU A 104 -2.07 5.78 -7.65
N VAL A 105 -2.84 5.77 -6.54
CA VAL A 105 -2.65 6.71 -5.43
C VAL A 105 -1.27 6.55 -4.78
N PHE A 106 -0.85 5.33 -4.45
CA PHE A 106 0.47 5.11 -3.85
C PHE A 106 1.60 5.46 -4.83
N GLY A 107 1.46 5.09 -6.10
CA GLY A 107 2.43 5.45 -7.14
C GLY A 107 2.57 6.96 -7.30
N ARG A 108 1.44 7.68 -7.29
CA ARG A 108 1.42 9.15 -7.35
C ARG A 108 2.07 9.79 -6.13
N PHE A 109 1.80 9.30 -4.92
CA PHE A 109 2.43 9.81 -3.70
C PHE A 109 3.95 9.61 -3.71
N LEU A 110 4.41 8.41 -4.09
CA LEU A 110 5.84 8.11 -4.21
C LEU A 110 6.54 9.01 -5.25
N HIS A 111 5.89 9.27 -6.38
CA HIS A 111 6.48 10.05 -7.47
C HIS A 111 6.42 11.57 -7.20
N GLU A 112 5.25 12.10 -6.83
CA GLU A 112 5.01 13.55 -6.72
C GLU A 112 5.42 14.13 -5.36
N LYS A 113 5.36 13.34 -4.27
CA LYS A 113 5.56 13.84 -2.89
C LYS A 113 6.86 13.37 -2.26
N VAL A 114 7.22 12.09 -2.43
CA VAL A 114 8.44 11.52 -1.82
C VAL A 114 9.64 11.56 -2.77
N GLY A 115 9.39 11.41 -4.08
CA GLY A 115 10.41 11.37 -5.12
C GLY A 115 11.35 10.16 -5.04
N MET A 116 10.87 9.02 -4.52
CA MET A 116 11.67 7.81 -4.32
C MET A 116 10.80 6.55 -4.36
N LEU A 117 11.32 5.47 -4.94
CA LEU A 117 10.64 4.18 -5.04
C LEU A 117 11.64 3.04 -4.80
N TYR A 118 11.17 1.99 -4.14
CA TYR A 118 11.91 0.76 -3.87
C TYR A 118 11.30 -0.43 -4.61
N PRO A 119 12.11 -1.45 -4.95
CA PRO A 119 11.57 -2.70 -5.45
C PRO A 119 10.74 -3.43 -4.39
N ILE A 120 9.90 -4.34 -4.86
CA ILE A 120 9.19 -5.32 -4.04
C ILE A 120 10.20 -6.12 -3.21
N ASN A 121 9.89 -6.33 -1.93
CA ASN A 121 10.71 -7.17 -1.08
C ASN A 121 10.49 -8.66 -1.39
N ASP A 122 11.52 -9.48 -1.16
CA ASP A 122 11.52 -10.91 -1.50
C ASP A 122 10.38 -11.70 -0.84
N SER A 123 9.98 -11.32 0.38
CA SER A 123 8.90 -12.02 1.10
C SER A 123 7.54 -11.76 0.46
N LEU A 124 7.22 -10.49 0.15
CA LEU A 124 5.99 -10.14 -0.56
C LEU A 124 5.98 -10.74 -1.97
N GLN A 125 7.11 -10.70 -2.66
CA GLN A 125 7.24 -11.31 -3.99
C GLN A 125 7.00 -12.81 -3.96
N GLY A 126 7.56 -13.52 -2.97
CA GLY A 126 7.35 -14.95 -2.77
C GLY A 126 5.88 -15.28 -2.53
N LEU A 127 5.24 -14.58 -1.58
CA LEU A 127 3.83 -14.79 -1.23
C LEU A 127 2.88 -14.54 -2.41
N LEU A 128 3.10 -13.47 -3.18
CA LEU A 128 2.35 -13.21 -4.40
C LEU A 128 2.63 -14.29 -5.47
N GLY A 129 3.88 -14.71 -5.59
CA GLY A 129 4.30 -15.78 -6.51
C GLY A 129 3.58 -17.10 -6.24
N ASP A 130 3.53 -17.52 -4.97
CA ASP A 130 2.87 -18.76 -4.56
C ASP A 130 1.36 -18.72 -4.83
N THR A 131 0.74 -17.56 -4.59
CA THR A 131 -0.68 -17.33 -4.84
C THR A 131 -1.02 -17.36 -6.33
N LEU A 132 -0.20 -16.70 -7.16
CA LEU A 132 -0.49 -16.47 -8.57
C LEU A 132 -0.08 -17.61 -9.50
N ARG A 133 0.84 -18.49 -9.07
CA ARG A 133 1.34 -19.61 -9.88
C ARG A 133 0.56 -20.90 -9.67
N ASP A 134 -0.24 -21.01 -8.62
CA ASP A 134 -1.08 -22.18 -8.39
C ASP A 134 -2.20 -22.24 -9.45
N SER A 135 -2.44 -23.42 -10.00
CA SER A 135 -3.42 -23.63 -11.07
C SER A 135 -4.86 -23.70 -10.56
N ARG A 136 -5.05 -23.87 -9.25
CA ARG A 136 -6.38 -23.92 -8.65
C ARG A 136 -6.96 -22.51 -8.54
N TRP A 137 -8.22 -22.38 -8.92
CA TRP A 137 -8.93 -21.10 -8.91
C TRP A 137 -9.14 -20.51 -7.50
N ASP A 138 -9.08 -21.35 -6.46
CA ASP A 138 -9.31 -20.98 -5.05
C ASP A 138 -8.06 -20.38 -4.39
N MET A 139 -6.88 -20.57 -4.97
CA MET A 139 -5.63 -20.07 -4.40
C MET A 139 -5.46 -18.55 -4.53
N PRO A 140 -5.79 -17.90 -5.67
CA PRO A 140 -5.92 -16.46 -5.74
C PRO A 140 -6.89 -15.87 -4.70
N TYR A 141 -7.97 -16.59 -4.38
CA TYR A 141 -8.92 -16.21 -3.32
C TYR A 141 -8.26 -16.23 -1.93
N LEU A 142 -7.56 -17.31 -1.60
CA LEU A 142 -6.83 -17.42 -0.34
C LEU A 142 -5.77 -16.33 -0.21
N GLY A 143 -5.01 -16.08 -1.27
CA GLY A 143 -3.99 -15.04 -1.27
C GLY A 143 -4.59 -13.64 -1.11
N MET A 144 -5.72 -13.34 -1.75
CA MET A 144 -6.44 -12.08 -1.51
C MET A 144 -6.85 -11.94 -0.03
N GLN A 145 -7.46 -12.96 0.55
CA GLN A 145 -7.96 -12.91 1.93
C GLN A 145 -6.85 -12.83 2.99
N VAL A 146 -5.75 -13.57 2.79
CA VAL A 146 -4.66 -13.66 3.77
C VAL A 146 -3.65 -12.53 3.60
N LEU A 147 -3.18 -12.31 2.37
CA LEU A 147 -2.06 -11.39 2.11
C LEU A 147 -2.52 -9.94 2.13
N ILE A 148 -3.71 -9.68 1.59
CA ILE A 148 -4.14 -8.33 1.23
C ILE A 148 -5.09 -7.81 2.30
N GLU A 149 -6.12 -8.58 2.63
CA GLU A 149 -7.02 -8.18 3.72
C GLU A 149 -6.37 -8.36 5.11
N GLY A 150 -5.55 -9.39 5.32
CA GLY A 150 -4.94 -9.67 6.63
C GLY A 150 -3.70 -8.82 6.96
N LEU A 151 -2.63 -8.97 6.18
CA LEU A 151 -1.34 -8.34 6.47
C LEU A 151 -1.32 -6.85 6.09
N ALA A 152 -1.95 -6.45 4.99
CA ALA A 152 -1.91 -5.06 4.55
C ALA A 152 -2.67 -4.14 5.51
N LEU A 153 -3.86 -4.54 6.00
CA LEU A 153 -4.62 -3.74 6.97
C LEU A 153 -3.84 -3.45 8.26
N ALA A 154 -3.07 -4.43 8.75
CA ALA A 154 -2.22 -4.22 9.92
C ALA A 154 -1.09 -3.21 9.64
N ALA A 155 -0.41 -3.35 8.50
CA ALA A 155 0.67 -2.45 8.11
C ALA A 155 0.17 -1.02 7.83
N PHE A 156 -0.97 -0.87 7.14
CA PHE A 156 -1.63 0.42 6.92
C PHE A 156 -2.03 1.07 8.24
N GLY A 157 -2.63 0.29 9.15
CA GLY A 157 -3.04 0.74 10.47
C GLY A 157 -1.89 1.35 11.26
N MET A 158 -0.72 0.70 11.29
CA MET A 158 0.45 1.24 11.99
C MET A 158 0.89 2.60 11.47
N ILE A 159 0.93 2.79 10.14
CA ILE A 159 1.36 4.07 9.56
C ILE A 159 0.28 5.12 9.73
N ARG A 160 -0.99 4.78 9.49
CA ARG A 160 -2.14 5.67 9.64
C ARG A 160 -2.26 6.20 11.07
N ASP A 161 -2.02 5.35 12.07
CA ASP A 161 -2.19 5.69 13.47
C ASP A 161 -1.00 6.52 14.01
N THR A 162 0.13 6.54 13.30
CA THR A 162 1.35 7.26 13.70
C THR A 162 1.59 8.54 12.88
N THR A 163 1.04 8.64 11.67
CA THR A 163 1.19 9.84 10.84
C THR A 163 0.43 11.02 11.44
N ASP A 164 1.06 12.20 11.48
CA ASP A 164 0.37 13.44 11.84
C ASP A 164 -0.10 14.24 10.61
N LYS A 165 0.46 13.95 9.44
CA LYS A 165 0.31 14.73 8.21
C LYS A 165 -1.06 14.50 7.53
N PRO A 166 -1.68 15.56 6.97
CA PRO A 166 -3.04 15.47 6.42
C PRO A 166 -3.15 14.65 5.14
N LEU A 167 -2.15 14.70 4.24
CA LEU A 167 -2.21 13.99 2.96
C LEU A 167 -2.07 12.46 3.14
N PRO A 168 -1.05 11.93 3.85
CA PRO A 168 -0.95 10.49 4.13
C PRO A 168 -2.17 9.94 4.89
N LYS A 169 -2.76 10.71 5.81
CA LYS A 169 -4.02 10.32 6.48
C LYS A 169 -5.15 10.07 5.50
N GLN A 170 -5.28 10.89 4.45
CA GLN A 170 -6.31 10.70 3.41
C GLN A 170 -5.99 9.50 2.51
N ILE A 171 -4.72 9.27 2.21
CA ILE A 171 -4.26 8.16 1.36
C ILE A 171 -4.45 6.80 2.06
N LEU A 172 -4.30 6.75 3.38
CA LEU A 172 -4.37 5.53 4.20
C LEU A 172 -5.76 5.29 4.85
N ALA A 173 -6.79 6.06 4.45
CA ALA A 173 -8.13 6.03 5.05
C ALA A 173 -9.14 5.13 4.31
#